data_AF-A0A2P8WGM9-F1
#
_entry.id   AF-A0A2P8WGM9-F1
#
_cell.length_a   1.000
_cell.length_b   1.000
_cell.length_c   1.000
_cell.angle_alpha   90.00
_cell.angle_beta   90.00
_cell.angle_gamma   90.00
#
_symmetry.space_group_name_H-M   'P 1'
#
loop_
_entity.id
_entity.type
_entity.pdbx_description
1 polymer ?
#
loop_
_entity_poly.entity_id
_entity_poly.type
_entity_poly.pdbx_seq_one_letter_code
_entity_poly.pdbx_strand_id
1 'polypeptide(L)' 'PNRLCQYLFELSQKFNQFYDRCSVLQADEPQRTSRLILCDLTARTLKLGLSLLGIQVLERM' A
#
# COMPACT_ATOMS: atom_id res chain seq x y z
N PRO A 1 7.47 1.58 -19.16
CA PRO A 1 7.70 2.49 -18.01
C PRO A 1 6.41 3.18 -17.51
N ASN A 2 5.72 3.98 -18.34
CA ASN A 2 4.55 4.77 -17.89
C ASN A 2 3.40 3.95 -17.29
N ARG A 3 3.10 2.78 -17.85
CA ARG A 3 2.04 1.90 -17.31
C ARG A 3 2.31 1.47 -15.87
N LEU A 4 3.57 1.20 -15.52
CA LEU A 4 3.93 0.78 -14.17
C LEU A 4 3.83 1.96 -13.19
N CYS A 5 4.31 3.15 -13.58
CA CYS A 5 4.16 4.36 -12.77
C CYS A 5 2.68 4.68 -12.51
N GLN A 6 1.84 4.60 -13.55
CA GLN A 6 0.42 4.87 -13.43
C GLN A 6 -0.29 3.84 -12.54
N TYR A 7 0.07 2.55 -12.66
CA TYR A 7 -0.42 1.51 -11.76
C TYR A 7 -0.06 1.79 -10.29
N LEU A 8 1.21 2.15 -10.00
CA LEU A 8 1.65 2.45 -8.63
C LEU A 8 0.97 3.70 -8.07
N PHE A 9 0.72 4.70 -8.91
CA PHE A 9 -0.02 5.90 -8.54
C PHE A 9 -1.47 5.57 -8.18
N GLU A 10 -2.17 4.83 -9.02
CA GLU A 10 -3.56 4.40 -8.76
C GLU A 10 -3.66 3.50 -7.52
N LEU A 11 -2.69 2.59 -7.33
CA LEU A 11 -2.61 1.73 -6.14
C LEU A 11 -2.47 2.57 -4.87
N SER A 12 -1.59 3.57 -4.89
CA SER A 12 -1.36 4.48 -3.76
C SER A 12 -2.61 5.31 -3.45
N GLN A 13 -3.33 5.80 -4.48
CA GLN A 13 -4.59 6.52 -4.29
C GLN A 13 -5.67 5.65 -3.65
N LYS A 14 -5.85 4.41 -4.13
CA LYS A 14 -6.81 3.46 -3.57
C LYS A 14 -6.46 3.08 -2.14
N PHE A 15 -5.17 2.88 -1.85
CA PHE A 15 -4.71 2.60 -0.50
C PHE A 15 -4.97 3.76 0.47
N ASN A 16 -4.70 5.01 0.05
CA ASN A 16 -5.00 6.19 0.88
C ASN A 16 -6.49 6.29 1.20
N GLN A 17 -7.39 6.07 0.22
CA GLN A 17 -8.84 6.03 0.50
C GLN A 17 -9.23 4.90 1.46
N PHE A 18 -8.60 3.73 1.33
CA PHE A 18 -8.81 2.63 2.27
C PHE A 18 -8.35 3.02 3.68
N TYR A 19 -7.16 3.58 3.82
CA TYR A 19 -6.58 3.94 5.11
C TYR A 19 -7.39 5.05 5.82
N ASP A 20 -7.90 6.02 5.06
CA ASP A 20 -8.77 7.09 5.57
C ASP A 20 -10.14 6.56 6.04
N ARG A 21 -10.77 5.69 5.25
CA ARG A 21 -12.12 5.18 5.53
C ARG A 21 -12.15 4.01 6.52
N CYS A 22 -11.07 3.24 6.61
CA CYS A 22 -11.00 2.04 7.45
C CYS A 22 -9.95 2.21 8.54
N SER A 23 -10.38 2.56 9.74
CA SER A 23 -9.49 2.60 10.90
C SER A 23 -8.92 1.21 11.17
N VAL A 24 -7.63 1.02 10.88
CA VAL A 24 -6.93 -0.25 11.10
C VAL A 24 -6.69 -0.48 12.59
N LEU A 25 -6.37 0.59 13.33
CA LEU A 25 -6.04 0.53 14.75
C LEU A 25 -7.26 0.37 15.67
N GLN A 26 -8.44 0.84 15.24
CA GLN A 26 -9.68 0.74 16.02
C GLN A 26 -10.56 -0.44 15.59
N ALA A 27 -10.09 -1.31 14.70
CA ALA A 27 -10.84 -2.49 14.29
C ALA A 27 -10.73 -3.62 15.33
N ASP A 28 -11.83 -4.32 15.58
CA ASP A 28 -11.83 -5.57 16.34
C ASP A 28 -11.25 -6.74 15.54
N GLU A 29 -10.82 -7.79 16.24
CA GLU A 29 -10.44 -9.05 15.59
C GLU A 29 -11.67 -9.79 15.05
N PRO A 30 -11.60 -10.45 13.88
CA PRO A 30 -10.41 -10.71 13.04
C PRO A 30 -10.15 -9.62 11.97
N GLN A 31 -10.98 -8.57 11.93
CA GLN A 31 -10.94 -7.55 10.88
C GLN A 31 -9.65 -6.74 10.93
N ARG A 32 -9.13 -6.45 12.13
CA ARG A 32 -7.82 -5.82 12.33
C ARG A 32 -6.70 -6.55 11.61
N THR A 33 -6.62 -7.87 11.80
CA THR A 33 -5.59 -8.72 11.21
C THR A 33 -5.69 -8.73 9.69
N SER A 34 -6.91 -8.86 9.15
CA SER A 34 -7.15 -8.78 7.71
C SER A 34 -6.71 -7.43 7.11
N ARG A 35 -7.03 -6.32 7.79
CA ARG A 35 -6.62 -4.97 7.36
C ARG A 35 -5.10 -4.77 7.43
N LEU A 36 -4.44 -5.27 8.47
CA LEU A 36 -2.97 -5.24 8.59
C LEU A 36 -2.29 -6.02 7.46
N ILE A 37 -2.81 -7.19 7.10
CA ILE A 37 -2.31 -7.98 5.97
C ILE A 37 -2.47 -7.21 4.66
N LEU A 38 -3.62 -6.53 4.46
CA LEU A 38 -3.84 -5.70 3.27
C LEU A 38 -2.81 -4.56 3.17
N CYS A 39 -2.49 -3.91 4.29
CA CYS A 39 -1.45 -2.88 4.36
C CYS A 39 -0.07 -3.45 3.98
N ASP A 40 0.31 -4.59 4.57
CA ASP A 40 1.60 -5.24 4.29
C ASP A 40 1.72 -5.65 2.80
N LEU A 41 0.68 -6.25 2.23
CA LEU A 41 0.65 -6.64 0.82
C LEU A 41 0.76 -5.44 -0.12
N THR A 42 0.07 -4.34 0.21
CA THR A 42 0.13 -3.11 -0.56
C THR A 42 1.54 -2.50 -0.51
N ALA A 43 2.15 -2.44 0.68
CA ALA A 43 3.51 -1.95 0.86
C ALA A 43 4.54 -2.78 0.08
N ARG A 44 4.43 -4.11 0.11
CA ARG A 44 5.31 -5.01 -0.67
C ARG A 44 5.17 -4.77 -2.17
N THR A 45 3.93 -4.59 -2.65
CA THR A 45 3.65 -4.35 -4.07
C THR A 45 4.24 -3.01 -4.52
N LEU A 46 4.08 -1.96 -3.72
CA LEU A 46 4.69 -0.66 -3.98
C LEU A 46 6.22 -0.73 -3.97
N LYS A 47 6.81 -1.42 -2.98
CA LYS A 47 8.27 -1.62 -2.88
C LYS A 47 8.83 -2.32 -4.12
N LEU A 48 8.16 -3.39 -4.57
CA LEU A 48 8.54 -4.10 -5.79
C LEU A 48 8.43 -3.21 -7.03
N GLY A 49 7.30 -2.51 -7.21
CA GLY A 49 7.08 -1.68 -8.39
C GLY A 49 8.05 -0.50 -8.47
N LEU A 50 8.35 0.14 -7.36
CA LEU A 50 9.34 1.22 -7.29
C LEU A 50 10.76 0.67 -7.54
N SER A 51 11.10 -0.51 -6.99
CA SER A 51 12.38 -1.18 -7.27
C SER A 51 12.54 -1.52 -8.75
N LEU A 52 11.48 -1.94 -9.44
CA LEU A 52 11.48 -2.19 -10.89
C LEU A 52 11.67 -0.91 -11.72
N LEU A 53 11.31 0.25 -11.17
CA LEU A 53 11.59 1.56 -11.75
C LEU A 53 12.99 2.08 -11.41
N GLY A 54 13.78 1.35 -10.60
CA GLY A 54 15.09 1.78 -10.12
C GLY A 54 15.03 2.82 -8.99
N ILE A 55 13.85 3.02 -8.38
CA ILE A 55 13.64 3.97 -7.30
C ILE A 55 13.81 3.23 -5.97
N GLN A 56 14.76 3.67 -5.14
CA GLN A 56 14.88 3.14 -3.78
C GLN A 56 13.74 3.65 -2.91
N VAL A 57 13.04 2.72 -2.28
CA VAL A 57 11.93 3.03 -1.37
C VAL A 57 12.47 3.21 0.03
N LEU A 58 12.20 4.36 0.64
CA LEU A 58 12.47 4.59 2.06
C LEU A 58 11.55 3.68 2.89
N GLU A 59 12.13 2.94 3.84
CA GLU A 59 11.38 2.03 4.71
C GLU A 59 10.49 2.76 5.73
N ARG A 60 10.56 4.09 5.77
CA ARG A 60 9.73 4.95 6.59
C ARG A 60 9.49 6.27 5.84
N MET A 61 8.22 6.61 5.62
CA MET A 61 7.75 7.96 5.32
C MET A 61 7.21 8.57 6.60
#